data_AF-A0A524B5I6-F1
#
_entry.id   AF-A0A524B5I6-F1
#
_cell.length_a   1.000
_cell.length_b   1.000
_cell.length_c   1.000
_cell.angle_alpha   90.00
_cell.angle_beta   90.00
_cell.angle_gamma   90.00
#
_symmetry.space_group_name_H-M   'P 1'
#
loop_
_entity.id
_entity.type
_entity.pdbx_description
1 polymer ?
#
loop_
_entity_poly.entity_id
_entity_poly.type
_entity_poly.pdbx_seq_one_letter_code
_entity_poly.pdbx_strand_id
1 'polypeptide(L)'
;MYSMVKTAGSGVVTDVDEPTGALEVSPAPSISTTQTSYYELSGKAALIRSQVSFLASDATEVHRVLGRRSLDEAAQALQGLAVTELLSRLSDLGFSWRDIARMSRVSVPAVQKWRKGEPATGENRKRLALLNALFEQMSDTHLTVDPAAWAEMPIVTGCPLTSIDLIAGNREDLALELVSTHISPEDALTEFEPNWREKYRSDFKVVRASDGVLSIVSKDTNDRD
;
A
#
# COMPACT_ATOMS: atom_id res chain seq x y z
N MET A 1 -38.38 25.30 85.06
CA MET A 1 -38.34 25.16 86.54
C MET A 1 -36.92 24.80 86.92
N TYR A 2 -36.33 25.61 87.78
CA TYR A 2 -34.93 25.63 88.20
C TYR A 2 -34.57 24.49 89.18
N SER A 3 -33.27 24.30 89.39
CA SER A 3 -32.56 23.57 90.48
C SER A 3 -32.16 22.13 90.14
N MET A 4 -30.89 21.81 89.81
CA MET A 4 -29.63 21.86 90.56
C MET A 4 -29.66 21.19 91.94
N VAL A 5 -28.92 20.09 92.09
CA VAL A 5 -28.01 19.81 93.21
C VAL A 5 -26.74 19.14 92.67
N LYS A 6 -25.60 19.62 93.14
CA LYS A 6 -24.21 19.35 92.74
C LYS A 6 -23.44 18.96 94.00
N THR A 7 -22.61 17.91 93.98
CA THR A 7 -21.39 17.72 94.80
C THR A 7 -20.71 16.43 94.33
N ALA A 8 -19.61 16.49 93.57
CA ALA A 8 -18.20 16.73 93.94
C ALA A 8 -17.53 15.54 94.65
N GLY A 9 -16.67 14.83 93.91
CA GLY A 9 -15.62 13.95 94.41
C GLY A 9 -14.36 14.23 93.60
N SER A 10 -13.31 14.66 94.30
CA SER A 10 -12.04 15.18 93.80
C SER A 10 -10.99 14.08 93.68
N GLY A 11 -10.17 14.13 92.62
CA GLY A 11 -8.92 13.37 92.45
C GLY A 11 -8.20 13.86 91.18
N VAL A 12 -6.95 14.31 91.34
CA VAL A 12 -6.15 15.09 90.37
C VAL A 12 -4.95 14.26 89.87
N VAL A 13 -4.42 14.64 88.69
CA VAL A 13 -3.05 14.40 88.12
C VAL A 13 -2.92 13.04 87.37
N THR A 14 -2.45 12.87 86.13
CA THR A 14 -1.77 13.57 85.00
C THR A 14 -2.11 12.73 83.73
N ASP A 15 -2.08 13.16 82.48
CA ASP A 15 -0.93 13.59 81.68
C ASP A 15 -1.39 13.86 80.22
N VAL A 16 -0.50 14.51 79.48
CA VAL A 16 -0.53 15.09 78.14
C VAL A 16 -0.62 14.04 77.00
N ASP A 17 -1.44 14.26 75.95
CA ASP A 17 -1.02 14.47 74.54
C ASP A 17 -2.13 14.28 73.48
N GLU A 18 -2.07 15.20 72.51
CA GLU A 18 -2.63 15.36 71.14
C GLU A 18 -3.83 14.55 70.56
N PRO A 19 -4.71 15.21 69.78
CA PRO A 19 -5.70 14.56 68.92
C PRO A 19 -5.13 14.26 67.52
N THR A 20 -4.77 13.00 67.24
CA THR A 20 -4.41 12.58 65.89
C THR A 20 -5.66 12.28 65.08
N GLY A 21 -6.03 13.22 64.19
CA GLY A 21 -7.05 13.01 63.17
C GLY A 21 -6.67 11.82 62.28
N ALA A 22 -7.47 10.76 62.30
CA ALA A 22 -7.40 9.71 61.31
C ALA A 22 -7.95 10.25 59.99
N LEU A 23 -7.05 10.75 59.13
CA LEU A 23 -7.31 10.79 57.69
C LEU A 23 -7.37 9.33 57.23
N GLU A 24 -8.55 8.88 56.80
CA GLU A 24 -8.67 7.66 56.01
C GLU A 24 -7.85 7.85 54.72
N VAL A 25 -6.59 7.42 54.76
CA VAL A 25 -5.78 7.28 53.56
C VAL A 25 -6.28 6.03 52.86
N SER A 26 -7.13 6.23 51.85
CA SER A 26 -7.44 5.19 50.88
C SER A 26 -6.11 4.60 50.38
N PRO A 27 -5.87 3.29 50.50
CA PRO A 27 -4.59 2.72 50.10
C PRO A 27 -4.38 2.97 48.61
N ALA A 28 -3.19 3.46 48.25
CA ALA A 28 -2.80 3.58 46.85
C ALA A 28 -2.94 2.19 46.18
N PRO A 29 -3.53 2.10 44.98
CA PRO A 29 -3.67 0.81 44.30
C PRO A 29 -2.29 0.18 44.15
N SER A 30 -2.17 -1.10 44.52
CA SER A 30 -0.90 -1.82 44.40
C SER A 30 -0.51 -1.94 42.93
N ILE A 31 0.75 -1.64 42.65
CA ILE A 31 1.34 -1.54 41.30
C ILE A 31 1.05 -2.81 40.45
N SER A 32 0.89 -3.96 41.10
CA SER A 32 0.57 -5.25 40.47
C SER A 32 -0.81 -5.29 39.79
N THR A 33 -1.87 -4.73 40.39
CA THR A 33 -3.22 -4.76 39.79
C THR A 33 -3.31 -3.90 38.54
N THR A 34 -2.66 -2.72 38.56
CA THR A 34 -2.56 -1.83 37.40
C THR A 34 -1.75 -2.46 36.27
N GLN A 35 -0.65 -3.15 36.58
CA GLN A 35 0.15 -3.86 35.58
C GLN A 35 -0.63 -5.02 34.93
N THR A 36 -1.32 -5.86 35.69
CA THR A 36 -2.14 -6.96 35.14
C THR A 36 -3.23 -6.42 34.20
N SER A 37 -3.93 -5.36 34.58
CA SER A 37 -4.96 -4.73 33.73
C SER A 37 -4.39 -4.13 32.44
N TYR A 38 -3.18 -3.53 32.50
CA TYR A 38 -2.48 -3.01 31.33
C TYR A 38 -2.02 -4.11 30.38
N TYR A 39 -1.47 -5.20 30.90
CA TYR A 39 -1.05 -6.35 30.07
C TYR A 39 -2.25 -7.03 29.40
N GLU A 40 -3.37 -7.17 30.10
CA GLU A 40 -4.61 -7.71 29.52
C GLU A 40 -5.17 -6.81 28.40
N LEU A 41 -5.19 -5.49 28.61
CA LEU A 41 -5.63 -4.54 27.58
C LEU A 41 -4.68 -4.52 26.38
N SER A 42 -3.36 -4.56 26.62
CA SER A 42 -2.35 -4.66 25.57
C SER A 42 -2.48 -5.97 24.77
N GLY A 43 -2.72 -7.08 25.46
CA GLY A 43 -2.98 -8.39 24.83
C GLY A 43 -4.24 -8.40 23.98
N LYS A 44 -5.35 -7.84 24.49
CA LYS A 44 -6.59 -7.66 23.70
C LYS A 44 -6.36 -6.78 22.48
N ALA A 45 -5.64 -5.66 22.63
CA ALA A 45 -5.31 -4.78 21.53
C ALA A 45 -4.42 -5.47 20.48
N ALA A 46 -3.45 -6.29 20.91
CA ALA A 46 -2.61 -7.07 20.01
C ALA A 46 -3.41 -8.13 19.23
N LEU A 47 -4.34 -8.82 19.90
CA LEU A 47 -5.23 -9.80 19.27
C LEU A 47 -6.11 -9.12 18.20
N ILE A 48 -6.72 -7.97 18.52
CA ILE A 48 -7.53 -7.22 17.56
C ILE A 48 -6.69 -6.79 16.36
N ARG A 49 -5.48 -6.24 16.57
CA ARG A 49 -4.59 -5.87 15.45
C ARG A 49 -4.25 -7.06 14.56
N SER A 50 -3.97 -8.23 15.16
CA SER A 50 -3.68 -9.45 14.40
C SER A 50 -4.89 -9.92 13.59
N GLN A 51 -6.09 -9.90 14.18
CA GLN A 51 -7.33 -10.27 13.49
C GLN A 51 -7.65 -9.31 12.34
N VAL A 52 -7.50 -8.01 12.56
CA VAL A 52 -7.70 -6.99 11.52
C VAL A 52 -6.67 -7.16 10.40
N SER A 53 -5.41 -7.41 10.72
CA SER A 53 -4.37 -7.66 9.71
C SER A 53 -4.66 -8.91 8.88
N PHE A 54 -5.13 -9.98 9.51
CA PHE A 54 -5.52 -11.20 8.82
C PHE A 54 -6.70 -10.94 7.87
N LEU A 55 -7.77 -10.31 8.37
CA LEU A 55 -8.94 -10.00 7.56
C LEU A 55 -8.63 -9.02 6.41
N ALA A 56 -7.75 -8.04 6.64
CA ALA A 56 -7.31 -7.12 5.59
C ALA A 56 -6.53 -7.85 4.49
N SER A 57 -5.71 -8.84 4.85
CA SER A 57 -5.02 -9.71 3.89
C SER A 57 -6.01 -10.51 3.06
N ASP A 58 -6.98 -11.17 3.70
CA ASP A 58 -8.01 -11.95 3.01
C ASP A 58 -8.85 -11.08 2.07
N ALA A 59 -9.24 -9.87 2.52
CA ALA A 59 -10.00 -8.93 1.70
C ALA A 59 -9.21 -8.48 0.46
N THR A 60 -7.91 -8.24 0.61
CA THR A 60 -7.01 -7.89 -0.50
C THR A 60 -6.90 -9.04 -1.50
N GLU A 61 -6.74 -10.28 -1.03
CA GLU A 61 -6.68 -11.46 -1.90
C GLU A 61 -7.98 -11.64 -2.69
N VAL A 62 -9.12 -11.56 -2.02
CA VAL A 62 -10.44 -11.65 -2.67
C VAL A 62 -10.61 -10.54 -3.70
N HIS A 63 -10.22 -9.31 -3.38
CA HIS A 63 -10.30 -8.20 -4.32
C HIS A 63 -9.44 -8.44 -5.57
N ARG A 64 -8.19 -8.89 -5.41
CA ARG A 64 -7.30 -9.24 -6.53
C ARG A 64 -7.89 -10.34 -7.41
N VAL A 65 -8.44 -11.40 -6.82
CA VAL A 65 -9.07 -12.51 -7.56
C VAL A 65 -10.28 -12.03 -8.35
N LEU A 66 -11.15 -11.23 -7.72
CA LEU A 66 -12.33 -10.67 -8.37
C LEU A 66 -11.96 -9.68 -9.48
N GLY A 67 -11.00 -8.79 -9.22
CA GLY A 67 -10.48 -7.82 -10.19
C GLY A 67 -9.91 -8.52 -11.41
N ARG A 68 -9.11 -9.58 -11.21
CA ARG A 68 -8.56 -10.37 -12.32
C ARG A 68 -9.64 -11.05 -13.13
N ARG A 69 -10.61 -11.69 -12.46
CA ARG A 69 -11.71 -12.38 -13.14
C ARG A 69 -12.60 -11.41 -13.94
N SER A 70 -12.96 -10.27 -13.34
CA SER A 70 -13.69 -9.20 -14.01
C SER A 70 -12.96 -8.73 -15.27
N LEU A 71 -11.65 -8.51 -15.15
CA LEU A 71 -10.81 -8.10 -16.27
C LEU A 71 -10.77 -9.16 -17.38
N ASP A 72 -10.61 -10.44 -17.04
CA ASP A 72 -10.58 -11.53 -18.00
C ASP A 72 -11.94 -11.70 -18.72
N GLU A 73 -13.07 -11.52 -18.01
CA GLU A 73 -14.42 -11.56 -18.59
C GLU A 73 -14.64 -10.38 -19.55
N ALA A 74 -14.27 -9.16 -19.15
CA ALA A 74 -14.33 -7.97 -20.01
C ALA A 74 -13.42 -8.12 -21.25
N ALA A 75 -12.22 -8.64 -21.08
CA ALA A 75 -11.30 -8.89 -22.18
C ALA A 75 -11.86 -9.93 -23.17
N GLN A 76 -12.55 -10.97 -22.69
CA GLN A 76 -13.20 -11.97 -23.56
C GLN A 76 -14.29 -11.34 -24.43
N ALA A 77 -15.10 -10.44 -23.89
CA ALA A 77 -16.13 -9.73 -24.66
C ALA A 77 -15.52 -8.92 -25.83
N LEU A 78 -14.30 -8.43 -25.66
CA LEU A 78 -13.59 -7.63 -26.68
C LEU A 78 -12.85 -8.47 -27.73
N GLN A 79 -12.70 -9.79 -27.56
CA GLN A 79 -11.94 -10.63 -28.51
C GLN A 79 -12.57 -10.72 -29.91
N GLY A 80 -13.88 -10.47 -30.02
CA GLY A 80 -14.59 -10.41 -31.29
C GLY A 80 -14.25 -9.19 -32.15
N LEU A 81 -13.65 -8.15 -31.56
CA LEU A 81 -13.31 -6.92 -32.28
C LEU A 81 -12.11 -7.12 -33.21
N ALA A 82 -12.05 -6.30 -34.26
CA ALA A 82 -10.89 -6.23 -35.13
C ALA A 82 -9.67 -5.67 -34.37
N VAL A 83 -8.46 -6.12 -34.70
CA VAL A 83 -7.24 -5.63 -34.06
C VAL A 83 -7.05 -4.13 -34.27
N THR A 84 -7.41 -3.62 -35.46
CA THR A 84 -7.38 -2.18 -35.75
C THR A 84 -8.31 -1.38 -34.84
N GLU A 85 -9.46 -1.94 -34.49
CA GLU A 85 -10.43 -1.33 -33.57
C GLU A 85 -9.85 -1.27 -32.14
N LEU A 86 -9.32 -2.40 -31.66
CA LEU A 86 -8.66 -2.46 -30.34
C LEU A 86 -7.49 -1.47 -30.22
N LEU A 87 -6.75 -1.24 -31.31
CA LEU A 87 -5.67 -0.26 -31.34
C LEU A 87 -6.18 1.18 -31.41
N SER A 88 -7.28 1.44 -32.14
CA SER A 88 -7.89 2.76 -32.21
C SER A 88 -8.36 3.19 -30.82
N ARG A 89 -9.12 2.33 -30.13
CA ARG A 89 -9.66 2.61 -28.80
C ARG A 89 -8.55 2.97 -27.79
N LEU A 90 -7.42 2.25 -27.79
CA LEU A 90 -6.27 2.61 -26.96
C LEU A 90 -5.65 3.96 -27.34
N SER A 91 -5.54 4.26 -28.64
CA SER A 91 -5.05 5.56 -29.10
C SER A 91 -6.01 6.70 -28.77
N ASP A 92 -7.31 6.45 -28.79
CA ASP A 92 -8.35 7.43 -28.48
C ASP A 92 -8.34 7.78 -26.98
N LEU A 93 -7.87 6.86 -26.13
CA LEU A 93 -7.55 7.12 -24.72
C LEU A 93 -6.26 7.92 -24.51
N GLY A 94 -5.53 8.25 -25.58
CA GLY A 94 -4.31 9.06 -25.53
C GLY A 94 -2.99 8.28 -25.54
N PHE A 95 -3.02 6.94 -25.55
CA PHE A 95 -1.78 6.15 -25.53
C PHE A 95 -0.98 6.29 -26.82
N SER A 96 0.34 6.51 -26.68
CA SER A 96 1.23 6.47 -27.83
C SER A 96 1.39 5.05 -28.37
N TRP A 97 1.68 4.91 -29.68
CA TRP A 97 1.96 3.61 -30.29
C TRP A 97 3.14 2.88 -29.65
N ARG A 98 4.08 3.63 -29.07
CA ARG A 98 5.22 3.07 -28.36
C ARG A 98 4.77 2.40 -27.07
N ASP A 99 3.88 3.05 -26.33
CA ASP A 99 3.39 2.54 -25.06
C ASP A 99 2.44 1.37 -25.26
N ILE A 100 1.58 1.43 -26.28
CA ILE A 100 0.77 0.28 -26.70
C ILE A 100 1.66 -0.92 -27.05
N ALA A 101 2.73 -0.70 -27.83
CA ALA A 101 3.67 -1.75 -28.17
C ALA A 101 4.37 -2.33 -26.94
N ARG A 102 4.81 -1.47 -26.01
CA ARG A 102 5.47 -1.86 -24.76
C ARG A 102 4.55 -2.68 -23.86
N MET A 103 3.33 -2.19 -23.59
CA MET A 103 2.33 -2.89 -22.77
C MET A 103 1.86 -4.20 -23.42
N SER A 104 1.81 -4.23 -24.75
CA SER A 104 1.49 -5.42 -25.54
C SER A 104 2.70 -6.35 -25.76
N ARG A 105 3.89 -5.95 -25.31
CA ARG A 105 5.15 -6.71 -25.41
C ARG A 105 5.54 -7.09 -26.83
N VAL A 106 5.26 -6.19 -27.76
CA VAL A 106 5.64 -6.35 -29.16
C VAL A 106 6.46 -5.15 -29.61
N SER A 107 7.05 -5.27 -30.80
CA SER A 107 7.77 -4.16 -31.39
C SER A 107 6.80 -3.13 -31.97
N VAL A 108 7.20 -1.85 -31.99
CA VAL A 108 6.43 -0.79 -32.66
C VAL A 108 6.13 -1.13 -34.14
N PRO A 109 7.07 -1.71 -34.92
CA PRO A 109 6.77 -2.20 -36.26
C PRO A 109 5.63 -3.23 -36.32
N ALA A 110 5.48 -4.11 -35.33
CA ALA A 110 4.37 -5.05 -35.29
C ALA A 110 3.02 -4.33 -35.14
N VAL A 111 2.94 -3.35 -34.23
CA VAL A 111 1.75 -2.50 -34.08
C VAL A 111 1.45 -1.73 -35.37
N GLN A 112 2.46 -1.19 -36.04
CA GLN A 112 2.29 -0.50 -37.32
C GLN A 112 1.73 -1.40 -38.43
N LYS A 113 2.15 -2.67 -38.48
CA LYS A 113 1.60 -3.67 -39.41
C LYS A 113 0.13 -3.93 -39.12
N TRP A 114 -0.23 -4.13 -37.86
CA TRP A 114 -1.62 -4.37 -37.46
C TRP A 114 -2.53 -3.18 -37.74
N ARG A 115 -2.03 -1.95 -37.59
CA ARG A 115 -2.77 -0.72 -37.99
C ARG A 115 -3.10 -0.69 -39.49
N LYS A 116 -2.28 -1.32 -40.33
CA LYS A 116 -2.51 -1.44 -41.77
C LYS A 116 -3.43 -2.62 -42.12
N GLY A 117 -3.97 -3.33 -41.13
CA GLY A 117 -4.86 -4.47 -41.31
C GLY A 117 -4.15 -5.83 -41.41
N GLU A 118 -2.83 -5.90 -41.22
CA GLU A 118 -2.16 -7.20 -41.13
C GLU A 118 -2.64 -7.95 -39.87
N PRO A 119 -2.83 -9.28 -39.95
CA PRO A 119 -3.35 -10.05 -38.83
C PRO A 119 -2.36 -10.10 -37.66
N ALA A 120 -2.86 -9.93 -36.44
CA ALA A 120 -2.15 -10.30 -35.23
C ALA A 120 -2.41 -11.76 -34.87
N THR A 121 -1.49 -12.37 -34.11
CA THR A 121 -1.72 -13.70 -33.51
C THR A 121 -2.88 -13.63 -32.51
N GLY A 122 -3.49 -14.78 -32.21
CA GLY A 122 -4.55 -14.87 -31.20
C GLY A 122 -4.09 -14.36 -29.82
N GLU A 123 -2.85 -14.64 -29.44
CA GLU A 123 -2.28 -14.17 -28.17
C GLU A 123 -2.15 -12.65 -28.11
N ASN A 124 -1.63 -12.03 -29.18
CA ASN A 124 -1.52 -10.57 -29.26
C ASN A 124 -2.90 -9.90 -29.27
N ARG A 125 -3.89 -10.52 -29.90
CA ARG A 125 -5.28 -10.06 -29.85
C ARG A 125 -5.84 -10.11 -28.43
N LYS A 126 -5.65 -11.23 -27.72
CA LYS A 126 -6.05 -11.36 -26.31
C LYS A 126 -5.38 -10.29 -25.44
N ARG A 127 -4.10 -10.02 -25.67
CA ARG A 127 -3.36 -8.99 -24.95
C ARG A 127 -3.94 -7.59 -25.19
N LEU A 128 -4.23 -7.23 -26.44
CA LEU A 128 -4.85 -5.95 -26.76
C LEU A 128 -6.25 -5.83 -26.17
N ALA A 129 -7.03 -6.91 -26.17
CA ALA A 129 -8.34 -6.96 -25.54
C ALA A 129 -8.25 -6.77 -24.02
N LEU A 130 -7.26 -7.39 -23.36
CA LEU A 130 -6.98 -7.18 -21.93
C LEU A 130 -6.62 -5.73 -21.62
N LEU A 131 -5.78 -5.09 -22.43
CA LEU A 131 -5.42 -3.68 -22.24
C LEU A 131 -6.63 -2.75 -22.39
N ASN A 132 -7.49 -2.99 -23.39
CA ASN A 132 -8.72 -2.23 -23.55
C ASN A 132 -9.64 -2.40 -22.33
N ALA A 133 -9.89 -3.64 -21.91
CA ALA A 133 -10.68 -3.94 -20.73
C ALA A 133 -10.14 -3.26 -19.46
N LEU A 134 -8.81 -3.23 -19.30
CA LEU A 134 -8.15 -2.60 -18.16
C LEU A 134 -8.47 -1.10 -18.09
N PHE A 135 -8.25 -0.38 -19.19
CA PHE A 135 -8.44 1.07 -19.21
C PHE A 135 -9.92 1.49 -19.30
N GLU A 136 -10.78 0.66 -19.88
CA GLU A 136 -12.24 0.83 -19.79
C GLU A 136 -12.71 0.72 -18.34
N GLN A 137 -12.27 -0.32 -17.61
CA GLN A 137 -12.64 -0.49 -16.19
C GLN A 137 -12.15 0.68 -15.32
N MET A 138 -10.96 1.21 -15.60
CA MET A 138 -10.43 2.41 -14.92
C MET A 138 -11.28 3.66 -15.20
N SER A 139 -11.73 3.82 -16.44
CA SER A 139 -12.55 4.96 -16.88
C SER A 139 -13.96 4.89 -16.28
N ASP A 140 -14.61 3.73 -16.34
CA ASP A 140 -15.98 3.52 -15.87
C ASP A 140 -16.12 3.75 -14.36
N THR A 141 -15.11 3.33 -13.59
CA THR A 141 -15.10 3.49 -12.13
C THR A 141 -14.75 4.93 -11.70
N HIS A 142 -14.56 5.86 -12.65
CA HIS A 142 -14.12 7.25 -12.42
C HIS A 142 -12.83 7.33 -11.59
N LEU A 143 -11.99 6.29 -11.65
CA LEU A 143 -10.74 6.23 -10.89
C LEU A 143 -9.67 7.12 -11.50
N THR A 144 -9.83 7.51 -12.78
CA THR A 144 -8.90 8.39 -13.48
C THR A 144 -9.61 9.14 -14.61
N VAL A 145 -9.34 10.44 -14.74
CA VAL A 145 -9.91 11.30 -15.81
C VAL A 145 -9.17 11.12 -17.13
N ASP A 146 -7.86 10.86 -17.09
CA ASP A 146 -6.99 10.60 -18.24
C ASP A 146 -6.13 9.35 -17.98
N PRO A 147 -6.59 8.15 -18.42
CA PRO A 147 -5.89 6.89 -18.15
C PRO A 147 -4.47 6.84 -18.73
N ALA A 148 -4.24 7.48 -19.88
CA ALA A 148 -2.92 7.50 -20.50
C ALA A 148 -1.94 8.36 -19.68
N ALA A 149 -2.34 9.58 -19.34
CA ALA A 149 -1.51 10.45 -18.50
C ALA A 149 -1.19 9.80 -17.15
N TRP A 150 -2.18 9.21 -16.48
CA TRP A 150 -1.95 8.48 -15.23
C TRP A 150 -0.97 7.32 -15.40
N ALA A 151 -1.09 6.55 -16.48
CA ALA A 151 -0.25 5.38 -16.69
C ALA A 151 1.22 5.74 -17.02
N GLU A 152 1.44 6.93 -17.59
CA GLU A 152 2.77 7.49 -17.89
C GLU A 152 3.43 8.17 -16.69
N MET A 153 2.67 8.55 -15.66
CA MET A 153 3.23 9.18 -14.47
C MET A 153 4.07 8.18 -13.65
N PRO A 154 5.23 8.63 -13.12
CA PRO A 154 5.99 7.84 -12.15
C PRO A 154 5.14 7.45 -10.94
N ILE A 155 5.20 6.17 -10.55
CA ILE A 155 4.46 5.64 -9.39
C ILE A 155 4.94 6.30 -8.09
N VAL A 156 6.26 6.49 -7.97
CA VAL A 156 6.90 7.21 -6.87
C VAL A 156 7.84 8.28 -7.44
N THR A 157 7.82 9.47 -6.84
CA THR A 157 8.72 10.57 -7.23
C THR A 157 10.19 10.14 -7.14
N GLY A 158 10.97 10.39 -8.18
CA GLY A 158 12.38 10.01 -8.26
C GLY A 158 12.65 8.56 -8.69
N CYS A 159 11.60 7.77 -8.97
CA CYS A 159 11.72 6.46 -9.60
C CYS A 159 11.21 6.54 -11.05
N PRO A 160 11.90 5.96 -12.05
CA PRO A 160 11.44 6.01 -13.44
C PRO A 160 10.31 5.01 -13.74
N LEU A 161 9.89 4.19 -12.78
CA LEU A 161 8.86 3.18 -12.97
C LEU A 161 7.46 3.78 -12.98
N THR A 162 6.69 3.38 -13.99
CA THR A 162 5.32 3.83 -14.30
C THR A 162 4.35 2.66 -14.27
N SER A 163 3.04 2.91 -14.33
CA SER A 163 2.05 1.81 -14.44
C SER A 163 2.21 1.04 -15.75
N ILE A 164 2.71 1.68 -16.82
CA ILE A 164 3.10 1.00 -18.07
C ILE A 164 4.15 -0.09 -17.81
N ASP A 165 5.09 0.13 -16.89
CA ASP A 165 6.10 -0.87 -16.52
C ASP A 165 5.49 -2.08 -15.83
N LEU A 166 4.54 -1.85 -14.91
CA LEU A 166 3.83 -2.93 -14.23
C LEU A 166 3.04 -3.77 -15.24
N ILE A 167 2.28 -3.13 -16.11
CA ILE A 167 1.49 -3.79 -17.16
C ILE A 167 2.43 -4.55 -18.10
N ALA A 168 3.49 -3.93 -18.60
CA ALA A 168 4.50 -4.60 -19.42
C ALA A 168 5.15 -5.77 -18.67
N GLY A 169 5.20 -5.74 -17.34
CA GLY A 169 5.66 -6.80 -16.45
C GLY A 169 4.63 -7.88 -16.07
N ASN A 170 3.44 -7.93 -16.67
CA ASN A 170 2.34 -8.87 -16.33
C ASN A 170 1.78 -8.62 -14.92
N ARG A 171 1.90 -7.40 -14.42
CA ARG A 171 1.36 -6.97 -13.14
C ARG A 171 0.21 -5.99 -13.32
N GLU A 172 -0.76 -6.37 -14.17
CA GLU A 172 -2.00 -5.59 -14.31
C GLU A 172 -2.82 -5.58 -13.02
N ASP A 173 -2.66 -6.61 -12.18
CA ASP A 173 -3.20 -6.67 -10.82
C ASP A 173 -2.71 -5.49 -9.99
N LEU A 174 -1.40 -5.22 -9.97
CA LEU A 174 -0.86 -4.07 -9.22
C LEU A 174 -1.31 -2.73 -9.79
N ALA A 175 -1.43 -2.62 -11.12
CA ALA A 175 -1.96 -1.40 -11.73
C ALA A 175 -3.41 -1.13 -11.29
N LEU A 176 -4.24 -2.17 -11.18
CA LEU A 176 -5.61 -2.09 -10.67
C LEU A 176 -5.68 -1.74 -9.17
N GLU A 177 -4.81 -2.31 -8.35
CA GLU A 177 -4.74 -1.96 -6.92
C GLU A 177 -4.29 -0.51 -6.72
N LEU A 178 -3.34 -0.03 -7.53
CA LEU A 178 -2.81 1.33 -7.47
C LEU A 178 -3.87 2.37 -7.83
N VAL A 179 -4.56 2.17 -8.95
CA VAL A 179 -5.60 3.11 -9.40
C VAL A 179 -6.78 3.13 -8.41
N SER A 180 -7.06 2.01 -7.73
CA SER A 180 -8.09 1.90 -6.70
C SER A 180 -7.63 2.41 -5.33
N THR A 181 -6.37 2.82 -5.18
CA THR A 181 -5.73 3.27 -3.92
C THR A 181 -5.73 2.22 -2.79
N HIS A 182 -5.87 0.94 -3.13
CA HIS A 182 -5.88 -0.16 -2.18
C HIS A 182 -4.48 -0.63 -1.75
N ILE A 183 -3.46 -0.29 -2.54
CA ILE A 183 -2.05 -0.49 -2.22
C ILE A 183 -1.31 0.84 -2.22
N SER A 184 -0.34 1.01 -1.33
CA SER A 184 0.53 2.19 -1.38
C SER A 184 1.46 2.11 -2.60
N PRO A 185 1.82 3.24 -3.23
CA PRO A 185 2.78 3.26 -4.34
C PRO A 185 4.11 2.57 -4.04
N GLU A 186 4.63 2.72 -2.82
CA GLU A 186 5.87 2.09 -2.39
C GLU A 186 5.75 0.58 -2.21
N ASP A 187 4.62 0.10 -1.68
CA ASP A 187 4.38 -1.33 -1.51
C ASP A 187 4.19 -2.01 -2.87
N ALA A 188 3.49 -1.37 -3.81
CA ALA A 188 3.35 -1.87 -5.18
C ALA A 188 4.71 -2.02 -5.87
N LEU A 189 5.60 -1.01 -5.74
CA LEU A 189 6.95 -1.11 -6.28
C LEU A 189 7.79 -2.18 -5.58
N THR A 190 7.63 -2.35 -4.26
CA THR A 190 8.33 -3.39 -3.49
C THR A 190 7.87 -4.80 -3.90
N GLU A 191 6.59 -4.98 -4.18
CA GLU A 191 6.04 -6.24 -4.69
C GLU A 191 6.45 -6.51 -6.15
N PHE A 192 6.61 -5.47 -6.96
CA PHE A 192 7.04 -5.58 -8.36
C PHE A 192 8.56 -5.84 -8.50
N GLU A 193 9.38 -5.07 -7.80
CA GLU A 193 10.84 -5.10 -7.84
C GLU A 193 11.36 -4.81 -6.43
N PRO A 194 11.60 -5.83 -5.57
CA PRO A 194 11.96 -5.63 -4.16
C PRO A 194 13.13 -4.67 -3.90
N ASN A 195 14.11 -4.64 -4.81
CA ASN A 195 15.30 -3.80 -4.71
C ASN A 195 15.17 -2.46 -5.46
N TRP A 196 13.94 -2.04 -5.82
CA TRP A 196 13.71 -0.82 -6.61
C TRP A 196 14.32 0.43 -5.96
N ARG A 197 14.31 0.51 -4.62
CA ARG A 197 14.91 1.62 -3.89
C ARG A 197 16.41 1.71 -4.19
N GLU A 198 17.16 0.63 -4.06
CA GLU A 198 18.61 0.66 -4.34
C GLU A 198 18.90 0.88 -5.83
N LYS A 199 18.05 0.30 -6.69
CA LYS A 199 18.19 0.37 -8.15
C LYS A 199 17.96 1.78 -8.69
N TYR A 200 17.01 2.53 -8.13
CA TYR A 200 16.55 3.82 -8.70
C TYR A 200 16.72 5.05 -7.79
N ARG A 201 16.95 4.91 -6.48
CA ARG A 201 17.04 6.04 -5.53
C ARG A 201 18.35 6.84 -5.62
N SER A 202 19.37 6.35 -6.33
CA SER A 202 20.70 6.95 -6.36
C SER A 202 21.36 6.80 -7.73
N ASP A 203 21.98 7.87 -8.23
CA ASP A 203 22.88 7.84 -9.40
C ASP A 203 24.22 7.14 -9.11
N PHE A 204 24.43 6.73 -7.85
CA PHE A 204 25.65 6.11 -7.38
C PHE A 204 25.40 4.66 -6.93
N LYS A 205 26.38 3.78 -7.18
CA LYS A 205 26.45 2.41 -6.68
C LYS A 205 27.62 2.25 -5.70
N VAL A 206 27.48 1.38 -4.70
CA VAL A 206 28.57 1.02 -3.79
C VAL A 206 29.33 -0.16 -4.38
N VAL A 207 30.63 -0.01 -4.60
CA VAL A 207 31.54 -1.04 -5.11
C VAL A 207 32.65 -1.26 -4.10
N ARG A 208 33.07 -2.51 -3.90
CA ARG A 208 34.27 -2.81 -3.13
C ARG A 208 35.49 -2.50 -4.01
N ALA A 209 36.25 -1.48 -3.65
CA ALA A 209 37.46 -1.08 -4.36
C ALA A 209 38.57 -2.12 -4.20
N SER A 210 39.64 -1.99 -4.99
CA SER A 210 40.79 -2.92 -5.01
C SER A 210 41.53 -3.01 -3.68
N ASP A 211 41.38 -2.01 -2.82
CA ASP A 211 41.87 -1.96 -1.44
C ASP A 211 40.96 -2.70 -0.42
N GLY A 212 39.83 -3.24 -0.88
CA GLY A 212 38.85 -3.93 -0.05
C GLY A 212 37.89 -3.01 0.71
N VAL A 213 37.97 -1.69 0.52
CA VAL A 213 37.10 -0.69 1.14
C VAL A 213 35.84 -0.47 0.28
N LEU A 214 34.72 -0.16 0.92
CA LEU A 214 33.50 0.21 0.21
C LEU A 214 33.62 1.64 -0.34
N SER A 215 33.50 1.78 -1.66
CA SER A 215 33.58 3.04 -2.38
C SER A 215 32.27 3.32 -3.11
N ILE A 216 31.89 4.59 -3.21
CA ILE A 216 30.71 5.04 -3.94
C ILE A 216 31.16 5.52 -5.33
N VAL A 217 30.59 4.94 -6.39
CA VAL A 217 30.90 5.32 -7.78
C VAL A 217 29.63 5.72 -8.52
N SER A 218 29.72 6.70 -9.42
CA SER A 218 28.61 7.06 -10.30
C SER A 218 28.28 5.89 -11.25
N LYS A 219 27.00 5.69 -11.53
CA LYS A 219 26.52 4.65 -12.44
C LYS A 219 26.96 4.88 -13.89
N ASP A 220 27.22 6.13 -14.30
CA ASP A 220 27.58 6.49 -15.68
C ASP A 220 29.08 6.32 -16.02
N THR A 221 29.95 6.16 -15.02
CA THR A 221 31.42 6.14 -15.25
C THR A 221 31.93 4.79 -15.76
N ASN A 222 31.08 3.76 -15.89
CA ASN A 222 31.53 2.39 -16.16
C ASN A 222 31.33 1.89 -17.60
N ASP A 223 31.07 2.78 -18.56
CA ASP A 223 30.86 2.42 -19.98
C ASP A 223 31.97 2.96 -20.91
N ARG A 224 33.11 3.33 -20.35
CA ARG A 224 34.33 3.67 -21.08
C ARG A 224 35.53 3.05 -20.37
N ASP A 225 35.77 1.78 -20.62
CA ASP A 225 37.10 1.14 -20.62
C ASP A 225 37.02 -0.23 -21.32
#